data_AF-A0A2M9PC76-F1
#
_entry.id   AF-A0A2M9PC76-F1
#
_cell.length_a   1.000
_cell.length_b   1.000
_cell.length_c   1.000
_cell.angle_alpha   90.00
_cell.angle_beta   90.00
_cell.angle_gamma   90.00
#
_symmetry.space_group_name_H-M   'P 1'
#
loop_
_entity.id
_entity.type
_entity.pdbx_description
1 polymer ?
#
loop_
_entity_poly.entity_id
_entity_poly.type
_entity_poly.pdbx_seq_one_letter_code
_entity_poly.pdbx_strand_id
1 'polypeptide(L)'
;MRRVWKPIEEYSILLLLGAAIALVWGNLAPHEYHAFIEAPLWTGGPVGALHATPEGSERVMTLHYLINDLLMALFFALAGKEVWEATILQRGALRGSKAFAPLIATAGGMLGPVTVYLI
;
A
#
# COMPACT_ATOMS: atom_id res chain seq x y z
N MET A 1 -3.49 -28.98 7.96
CA MET A 1 -2.95 -27.62 7.71
C MET A 1 -4.01 -26.52 7.60
N ARG A 2 -5.21 -26.71 7.02
CA ARG A 2 -6.22 -25.62 6.87
C ARG A 2 -6.76 -25.00 8.17
N ARG A 3 -6.60 -25.68 9.32
CA ARG A 3 -7.19 -25.27 10.61
C ARG A 3 -6.52 -24.03 11.21
N VAL A 4 -5.22 -23.82 10.92
CA VAL A 4 -4.43 -22.71 11.49
C VAL A 4 -4.38 -21.52 10.53
N TRP A 5 -4.41 -21.76 9.22
CA TRP A 5 -4.34 -20.71 8.20
C TRP A 5 -5.64 -19.91 8.04
N LYS A 6 -6.82 -20.54 8.19
CA LYS A 6 -8.11 -19.85 8.11
C LYS A 6 -8.24 -18.68 9.09
N PRO A 7 -7.98 -18.87 10.40
CA PRO A 7 -8.03 -17.76 11.35
C PRO A 7 -7.03 -16.65 11.03
N ILE A 8 -5.84 -17.01 10.54
CA ILE A 8 -4.78 -16.04 10.20
C ILE A 8 -5.22 -15.11 9.07
N GLU A 9 -5.85 -15.66 8.04
CA GLU A 9 -6.40 -14.91 6.91
C GLU A 9 -7.63 -14.08 7.32
N GLU A 10 -8.59 -14.72 7.99
CA GLU A 10 -9.89 -14.14 8.33
C GLU A 10 -9.77 -12.95 9.31
N TYR A 11 -8.81 -13.00 10.24
CA TYR A 11 -8.55 -11.91 11.18
C TYR A 11 -7.36 -11.02 10.77
N SER A 12 -6.79 -11.20 9.58
CA SER A 12 -5.62 -10.43 9.12
C SER A 12 -4.48 -10.40 10.15
N ILE A 13 -4.25 -11.51 10.85
CA ILE A 13 -3.33 -11.58 12.00
C ILE A 13 -1.91 -11.19 11.59
N LEU A 14 -1.48 -11.57 10.39
CA LEU A 14 -0.16 -11.23 9.86
C LEU A 14 0.03 -9.71 9.69
N LEU A 15 -1.00 -9.01 9.23
CA LEU A 15 -0.94 -7.55 9.07
C LEU A 15 -0.83 -6.87 10.44
N LEU A 16 -1.67 -7.29 11.39
CA LEU A 16 -1.67 -6.74 12.75
C LEU A 16 -0.35 -7.00 13.48
N LEU A 17 0.19 -8.21 13.37
CA LEU A 17 1.49 -8.57 13.93
C LEU A 17 2.62 -7.77 13.27
N GLY A 18 2.62 -7.64 11.95
CA GLY A 18 3.61 -6.85 11.23
C GLY A 18 3.61 -5.39 11.66
N ALA A 19 2.43 -4.77 11.78
CA ALA A 19 2.26 -3.41 12.27
C ALA A 19 2.75 -3.27 13.72
N ALA A 20 2.42 -4.21 14.60
CA ALA A 20 2.87 -4.20 15.99
C ALA A 20 4.40 -4.32 16.10
N ILE A 21 5.02 -5.22 15.33
CA ILE A 21 6.48 -5.38 15.27
C ILE A 21 7.13 -4.09 14.76
N ALA A 22 6.61 -3.51 13.67
CA ALA A 22 7.14 -2.26 13.12
C ALA A 22 7.03 -1.10 14.11
N LEU A 23 5.91 -0.97 14.81
CA LEU A 23 5.72 0.05 15.86
C LEU A 23 6.70 -0.15 17.01
N VAL A 24 6.84 -1.38 17.53
CA VAL A 24 7.77 -1.67 18.63
C VAL A 24 9.21 -1.40 18.21
N TRP A 25 9.64 -1.90 17.04
CA TRP A 25 11.00 -1.72 16.56
C TRP A 25 11.31 -0.26 16.25
N GLY A 26 10.43 0.42 15.51
CA GLY A 26 10.62 1.83 15.15
C GLY A 26 10.73 2.76 16.37
N ASN A 27 10.13 2.40 17.50
CA ASN A 27 10.24 3.17 18.75
C ASN A 27 11.45 2.77 19.60
N LEU A 28 11.82 1.49 19.66
CA LEU A 28 12.95 1.03 20.49
C LEU A 28 14.32 1.29 19.86
N ALA A 29 14.44 1.15 18.55
CA ALA A 29 15.68 1.29 17.81
C ALA A 29 15.45 1.97 16.45
N PRO A 30 15.10 3.28 16.44
CA PRO A 30 14.72 4.00 15.22
C PRO A 30 15.84 3.97 14.18
N HIS A 31 17.09 4.21 14.58
CA HIS A 31 18.23 4.23 13.65
C HIS A 31 18.42 2.87 12.94
N GLU A 32 18.31 1.77 13.69
CA GLU A 32 18.44 0.41 13.12
C GLU A 32 17.27 0.08 12.19
N TYR A 33 16.06 0.47 12.58
CA TYR A 33 14.87 0.30 11.75
C TYR A 33 15.00 1.04 10.42
N HIS A 34 15.40 2.31 10.46
CA HIS A 34 15.60 3.12 9.25
C HIS A 34 16.74 2.56 8.39
N ALA A 35 17.88 2.19 9.00
CA ALA A 35 18.98 1.55 8.27
C ALA A 35 18.57 0.23 7.59
N PHE A 36 17.69 -0.56 8.22
CA PHE A 36 17.17 -1.80 7.66
C PHE A 36 16.21 -1.56 6.49
N ILE A 37 15.25 -0.64 6.64
CA ILE A 37 14.23 -0.34 5.63
C ILE A 37 14.83 0.41 4.43
N GLU A 38 15.81 1.27 4.67
CA GLU A 38 16.51 2.04 3.63
C GLU A 38 17.71 1.29 3.05
N ALA A 39 17.97 0.05 3.49
CA ALA A 39 19.06 -0.76 2.98
C ALA A 39 18.98 -0.90 1.44
N PRO A 40 20.04 -0.54 0.71
CA PRO A 40 20.07 -0.69 -0.75
C PRO A 40 20.15 -2.18 -1.10
N LEU A 41 19.15 -2.67 -1.83
CA LEU A 41 19.09 -4.05 -2.32
C LEU A 41 19.71 -4.17 -3.72
N TRP A 42 19.51 -3.15 -4.56
CA TRP A 42 20.04 -3.12 -5.92
C TRP A 42 20.30 -1.68 -6.36
N THR A 43 21.54 -1.37 -6.74
CA THR A 43 21.98 -0.07 -7.26
C THR A 43 22.25 -0.18 -8.77
N GLY A 44 21.93 0.87 -9.54
CA GLY A 44 22.18 0.94 -10.98
C GLY A 44 21.22 0.12 -11.85
N GLY A 45 20.12 -0.39 -11.27
CA GLY A 45 19.10 -1.15 -11.97
C GLY A 45 18.13 -0.28 -12.80
N PRO A 46 17.29 -0.89 -13.66
CA PRO A 46 16.27 -0.19 -14.43
C PRO A 46 15.13 0.36 -13.54
N VAL A 47 14.97 -0.19 -12.33
CA VAL A 47 13.88 0.09 -11.39
C VAL A 47 14.48 0.48 -10.03
N GLY A 48 13.92 1.49 -9.37
CA GLY A 48 14.42 2.04 -8.12
C GLY A 48 14.18 3.55 -8.02
N ALA A 49 14.30 4.09 -6.81
CA ALA A 49 14.22 5.52 -6.56
C ALA A 49 15.46 6.23 -7.13
N LEU A 50 15.23 7.33 -7.85
CA LEU A 50 16.31 8.10 -8.46
C LEU A 50 17.02 8.94 -7.39
N HIS A 51 18.29 8.66 -7.17
CA HIS A 51 19.15 9.41 -6.26
C HIS A 51 20.16 10.22 -7.08
N ALA A 52 20.21 11.53 -6.82
CA ALA A 52 21.23 12.38 -7.41
C ALA A 52 22.56 12.19 -6.65
N THR A 53 23.59 11.74 -7.36
CA THR A 53 24.96 11.66 -6.86
C THR A 53 25.81 12.77 -7.49
N PRO A 54 26.95 13.15 -6.90
CA PRO A 54 27.85 14.15 -7.49
C PRO A 54 28.34 13.79 -8.91
N GLU A 55 28.30 12.51 -9.27
CA GLU A 55 28.78 11.95 -10.53
C GLU A 55 27.64 11.65 -11.53
N GLY A 56 26.37 11.85 -11.15
CA GLY A 56 25.22 11.60 -12.01
C GLY A 56 23.90 11.33 -11.27
N SER A 57 22.97 10.62 -11.91
CA SER A 57 21.75 10.13 -11.27
C SER A 57 21.72 8.61 -11.31
N GLU A 58 21.67 7.96 -10.15
CA GLU A 58 21.61 6.50 -10.05
C GLU A 58 20.27 6.06 -9.46
N ARG A 59 19.73 4.94 -9.96
CA ARG A 59 18.55 4.31 -9.36
C ARG A 59 18.97 3.34 -8.28
N VAL A 60 18.39 3.52 -7.09
CA VAL A 60 18.60 2.63 -5.94
C VAL A 60 17.27 2.03 -5.54
N MET A 61 17.20 0.71 -5.58
CA MET A 61 16.08 -0.06 -5.06
C MET A 61 16.38 -0.41 -3.60
N THR A 62 15.69 0.27 -2.68
CA THR A 62 15.71 -0.06 -1.25
C THR A 62 14.60 -1.04 -0.91
N LEU A 63 14.66 -1.64 0.29
CA LEU A 63 13.54 -2.44 0.81
C LEU A 63 12.26 -1.59 0.92
N HIS A 64 12.40 -0.33 1.34
CA HIS A 64 11.32 0.65 1.36
C HIS A 64 10.65 0.81 -0.01
N TYR A 65 11.44 1.08 -1.06
CA TYR A 65 10.93 1.25 -2.42
C TYR A 65 10.25 -0.02 -2.94
N LEU A 66 10.84 -1.19 -2.68
CA LEU A 66 10.26 -2.46 -3.09
C LEU A 66 8.85 -2.65 -2.52
N ILE A 67 8.65 -2.35 -1.24
CA ILE A 67 7.36 -2.54 -0.58
C ILE A 67 6.38 -1.40 -0.94
N ASN A 68 6.82 -0.14 -0.86
CA ASN A 68 5.92 1.00 -1.01
C ASN A 68 5.58 1.38 -2.45
N ASP A 69 6.44 1.05 -3.41
CA ASP A 69 6.19 1.36 -4.82
C ASP A 69 5.78 0.09 -5.55
N LEU A 70 6.63 -0.95 -5.55
CA LEU A 70 6.38 -2.14 -6.35
C LEU A 70 5.21 -2.97 -5.82
N LEU A 71 5.21 -3.37 -4.54
CA LEU A 71 4.12 -4.18 -3.98
C LEU A 71 2.80 -3.38 -3.95
N MET A 72 2.86 -2.08 -3.69
CA MET A 72 1.67 -1.22 -3.78
C MET A 72 1.13 -1.09 -5.21
N ALA A 73 1.99 -1.00 -6.23
CA ALA A 73 1.54 -1.01 -7.61
C ALA A 73 0.80 -2.32 -7.96
N LEU A 74 1.29 -3.46 -7.46
CA LEU A 74 0.60 -4.75 -7.61
C LEU A 74 -0.74 -4.78 -6.87
N PHE A 75 -0.78 -4.27 -5.64
CA PHE A 75 -2.02 -4.14 -4.86
C PHE A 75 -3.06 -3.27 -5.58
N PHE A 76 -2.66 -2.11 -6.09
CA PHE A 76 -3.53 -1.23 -6.87
C PHE A 76 -3.96 -1.85 -8.20
N ALA A 77 -3.12 -2.65 -8.85
CA ALA A 77 -3.52 -3.39 -10.04
C ALA A 77 -4.66 -4.37 -9.75
N LEU A 78 -4.60 -5.10 -8.62
CA LEU A 78 -5.68 -5.96 -8.15
C LEU A 78 -6.93 -5.16 -7.80
N ALA A 79 -6.80 -4.07 -7.04
CA ALA A 79 -7.92 -3.20 -6.72
C ALA A 79 -8.58 -2.61 -7.99
N GLY A 80 -7.77 -2.21 -8.98
CA GLY A 80 -8.23 -1.70 -10.27
C GLY A 80 -9.01 -2.75 -11.06
N LYS A 81 -8.58 -4.02 -11.04
CA LYS A 81 -9.32 -5.14 -11.63
C LYS A 81 -10.69 -5.31 -10.96
N GLU A 82 -10.77 -5.23 -9.63
CA GLU A 82 -12.07 -5.30 -8.92
C GLU A 82 -12.99 -4.12 -9.27
N VAL A 83 -12.45 -2.91 -9.41
CA VAL A 83 -13.21 -1.73 -9.87
C VAL A 83 -13.69 -1.91 -11.31
N TRP A 84 -12.84 -2.41 -12.19
CA TRP A 84 -13.20 -2.74 -13.57
C TRP A 84 -14.34 -3.75 -13.61
N GLU A 85 -14.24 -4.85 -12.85
CA GLU A 85 -15.29 -5.86 -12.76
C GLU A 85 -16.60 -5.27 -12.22
N ALA A 86 -16.53 -4.47 -11.15
CA ALA A 86 -17.69 -3.82 -10.54
C ALA A 86 -18.41 -2.82 -11.46
N THR A 87 -17.72 -2.27 -12.47
CA THR A 87 -18.30 -1.34 -13.45
C THR A 87 -18.82 -2.06 -14.70
N ILE A 88 -18.10 -3.06 -15.20
CA ILE A 88 -18.43 -3.75 -16.47
C ILE A 88 -19.51 -4.83 -16.32
N LEU A 89 -19.52 -5.57 -15.20
CA LEU A 89 -20.47 -6.67 -14.97
C LEU A 89 -21.92 -6.16 -14.94
N GLN A 90 -22.84 -6.89 -15.56
CA GLN A 90 -24.26 -6.51 -15.64
C GLN A 90 -24.92 -6.30 -14.27
N ARG A 91 -24.45 -7.01 -13.24
CA ARG A 91 -24.87 -6.88 -11.84
C ARG A 91 -23.80 -6.23 -10.95
N GLY A 92 -22.82 -5.54 -11.54
CA GLY A 92 -21.76 -4.88 -10.83
C GLY A 92 -22.28 -3.76 -9.91
N ALA A 93 -21.65 -3.61 -8.75
CA ALA A 93 -22.07 -2.64 -7.73
C ALA A 93 -21.93 -1.18 -8.18
N LEU A 94 -21.07 -0.91 -9.16
CA LEU A 94 -20.78 0.42 -9.71
C LEU A 94 -21.37 0.64 -11.11
N ARG A 95 -22.37 -0.16 -11.50
CA ARG A 95 -23.00 -0.04 -12.83
C ARG A 95 -24.32 0.74 -12.78
N GLY A 96 -24.42 1.73 -13.67
CA GLY A 96 -25.64 2.54 -13.86
C GLY A 96 -25.99 3.38 -12.63
N SER A 97 -27.28 3.65 -12.42
CA SER A 97 -27.74 4.53 -11.33
C SER A 97 -27.45 4.01 -9.91
N LYS A 98 -27.09 2.72 -9.76
CA LYS A 98 -26.71 2.14 -8.46
C LYS A 98 -25.34 2.61 -7.97
N ALA A 99 -24.50 3.14 -8.87
CA ALA A 99 -23.17 3.66 -8.54
C ALA A 99 -23.21 4.96 -7.73
N PHE A 100 -24.29 5.75 -7.82
CA PHE A 100 -24.36 7.07 -7.18
C PHE A 100 -24.22 6.99 -5.66
N ALA A 101 -24.90 6.04 -5.00
CA ALA A 101 -24.83 5.93 -3.55
C ALA A 101 -23.41 5.58 -3.05
N PRO A 102 -22.72 4.55 -3.58
CA PRO A 102 -21.32 4.29 -3.28
C PRO A 102 -20.39 5.47 -3.60
N LEU A 103 -20.57 6.14 -4.74
CA LEU A 103 -19.71 7.26 -5.15
C LEU A 103 -19.85 8.46 -4.20
N ILE A 104 -21.09 8.83 -3.84
CA ILE A 104 -21.35 9.93 -2.90
C ILE A 104 -20.82 9.55 -1.50
N ALA A 105 -21.04 8.32 -1.05
CA ALA A 105 -20.53 7.85 0.24
C ALA A 105 -18.99 7.92 0.30
N THR A 106 -18.29 7.45 -0.75
CA THR A 106 -16.83 7.54 -0.84
C THR A 106 -16.35 8.99 -0.94
N ALA A 107 -17.01 9.83 -1.73
CA ALA A 107 -16.67 11.25 -1.84
C ALA A 107 -16.83 11.97 -0.49
N GLY A 108 -17.93 11.74 0.23
CA GLY A 108 -18.13 12.27 1.58
C GLY A 108 -17.11 11.72 2.58
N GLY A 109 -16.82 10.42 2.49
CA GLY A 109 -15.81 9.76 3.32
C GLY A 109 -14.38 10.24 3.11
N MET A 110 -14.05 10.78 1.92
CA MET A 110 -12.76 11.42 1.64
C MET A 110 -12.77 12.91 1.98
N LEU A 111 -13.80 13.66 1.54
CA LEU A 111 -13.88 15.10 1.75
C LEU A 111 -14.04 15.47 3.21
N GLY A 112 -14.81 14.72 3.99
CA GLY A 112 -15.02 14.96 5.42
C GLY A 112 -13.70 15.03 6.20
N PRO A 113 -12.89 13.96 6.21
CA PRO A 113 -11.58 13.96 6.88
C PRO A 113 -10.64 15.04 6.36
N VAL A 114 -10.61 15.30 5.05
CA VAL A 114 -9.78 16.36 4.46
C VAL A 114 -10.19 17.73 4.98
N THR A 115 -11.49 18.03 5.00
CA THR A 115 -12.01 19.31 5.52
C THR A 115 -11.71 19.46 7.01
N VAL A 116 -11.91 18.42 7.82
CA VAL A 116 -11.59 18.47 9.26
C VAL A 116 -10.10 18.67 9.50
N TYR A 117 -9.24 18.04 8.70
CA TYR A 117 -7.78 18.20 8.83
C TYR A 117 -7.28 19.60 8.45
N LEU A 118 -7.93 20.26 7.49
CA LEU A 118 -7.50 21.57 6.97
C LEU A 118 -8.03 22.77 7.76
N ILE A 119 -9.05 22.57 8.59
CA ILE A 119 -9.61 23.60 9.48
C ILE A 119 -8.86 23.57 10.81
#